data_AF-A0A662H2V2-F1
#
_entry.id   AF-A0A662H2V2-F1
#
_cell.length_a   1.000
_cell.length_b   1.000
_cell.length_c   1.000
_cell.angle_alpha   90.00
_cell.angle_beta   90.00
_cell.angle_gamma   90.00
#
_symmetry.space_group_name_H-M   'P 1'
#
loop_
_entity.id
_entity.type
_entity.pdbx_description
1 polymer ?
#
loop_
_entity_poly.entity_id
_entity_poly.type
_entity_poly.pdbx_seq_one_letter_code
_entity_poly.pdbx_strand_id
1 'polypeptide(L)'
;MPEELLLYFGCMIRYRLPQVKDAILKILDKAGVNYKLLKEEFCCGDLLFRSGQLREAKSAAERLIKLFEEHANLTIVTPCAGCYHALTVDYSEILE
;
A
#
# COMPACT_ATOMS: atom_id res chain seq x y z
N MET A 1 -5.60 19.26 -8.63
CA MET A 1 -5.23 18.21 -7.66
C MET A 1 -5.58 16.88 -8.32
N PRO A 2 -4.73 15.84 -8.24
CA PRO A 2 -5.00 14.58 -8.94
C PRO A 2 -6.37 14.04 -8.50
N GLU A 3 -7.19 13.65 -9.48
CA GLU A 3 -8.64 13.58 -9.35
C GLU A 3 -9.18 12.42 -8.51
N GLU A 4 -8.38 11.46 -8.02
CA GLU A 4 -8.79 10.51 -6.97
C GLU A 4 -7.55 9.80 -6.38
N LEU A 5 -7.46 9.71 -5.06
CA LEU A 5 -6.41 8.96 -4.35
C LEU A 5 -6.82 7.50 -4.15
N LEU A 6 -5.89 6.55 -4.18
CA LEU A 6 -6.10 5.19 -3.71
C LEU A 6 -5.38 4.99 -2.37
N LEU A 7 -6.14 4.76 -1.30
CA LEU A 7 -5.54 4.52 0.02
C LEU A 7 -5.15 3.05 0.18
N TYR A 8 -3.86 2.82 0.46
CA TYR A 8 -3.28 1.53 0.79
C TYR A 8 -2.72 1.55 2.22
N PHE A 9 -3.40 0.88 3.15
CA PHE A 9 -3.02 0.93 4.57
C PHE A 9 -1.96 -0.12 4.94
N GLY A 10 -1.88 -1.23 4.21
CA GLY A 10 -0.98 -2.32 4.49
C GLY A 10 -1.37 -3.10 5.75
N CYS A 11 -0.61 -4.15 6.06
CA CYS A 11 -0.96 -5.12 7.12
C CYS A 11 -0.92 -4.51 8.53
N MET A 12 0.09 -3.70 8.84
CA MET A 12 0.27 -3.14 10.19
C MET A 12 -0.87 -2.21 10.58
N ILE A 13 -1.23 -1.27 9.71
CA ILE A 13 -2.26 -0.29 10.02
C ILE A 13 -3.64 -0.96 10.06
N ARG A 14 -3.90 -1.92 9.18
CA ARG A 14 -5.19 -2.64 9.18
C ARG A 14 -5.40 -3.52 10.41
N TYR A 15 -4.39 -4.27 10.83
CA TYR A 15 -4.57 -5.29 11.87
C TYR A 15 -4.09 -4.87 13.26
N ARG A 16 -3.10 -3.98 13.35
CA ARG A 16 -2.47 -3.62 14.62
C ARG A 16 -2.79 -2.21 15.06
N LEU A 17 -3.04 -1.30 14.12
CA LEU A 17 -3.26 0.12 14.39
C LEU A 17 -4.53 0.66 13.70
N PRO A 18 -5.71 0.05 13.89
CA PRO A 18 -6.95 0.48 13.22
C PRO A 18 -7.30 1.94 13.54
N GLN A 19 -6.93 2.45 14.72
CA GLN A 19 -7.13 3.85 15.09
C GLN A 19 -6.38 4.83 14.18
N VAL A 20 -5.24 4.42 13.60
CA VAL A 20 -4.47 5.23 12.65
C VAL A 20 -5.22 5.31 11.32
N LYS A 21 -5.80 4.20 10.86
CA LYS A 21 -6.67 4.20 9.67
C LYS A 21 -7.83 5.19 9.86
N ASP A 22 -8.55 5.09 10.96
CA ASP A 22 -9.72 5.94 11.22
C ASP A 22 -9.34 7.43 11.32
N ALA A 23 -8.20 7.74 11.95
CA ALA A 23 -7.69 9.10 12.02
C ALA A 23 -7.36 9.67 10.64
N ILE A 24 -6.75 8.89 9.75
CA ILE A 24 -6.40 9.31 8.39
C ILE A 24 -7.65 9.58 7.57
N LEU A 25 -8.63 8.67 7.60
CA LEU A 25 -9.91 8.87 6.90
C LEU A 25 -10.59 10.15 7.37
N LYS A 26 -10.65 10.38 8.68
CA LYS A 26 -11.23 11.60 9.26
C LYS A 26 -10.50 12.88 8.84
N ILE A 27 -9.17 12.83 8.70
CA ILE A 27 -8.39 13.98 8.23
C ILE A 27 -8.70 14.27 6.76
N LEU A 28 -8.73 13.24 5.91
CA LEU A 28 -9.00 13.38 4.48
C LEU A 28 -10.43 13.86 4.22
N ASP A 29 -11.41 13.33 4.96
CA ASP A 29 -12.82 13.77 4.89
C ASP A 29 -12.95 15.25 5.26
N LYS A 30 -12.29 15.68 6.35
CA LYS A 30 -12.29 17.09 6.77
C LYS A 30 -11.56 18.01 5.79
N ALA A 31 -10.56 17.49 5.08
CA ALA A 31 -9.84 18.22 4.06
C ALA A 31 -10.59 18.29 2.72
N GLY A 32 -11.73 17.61 2.58
CA GLY A 32 -12.49 17.55 1.33
C GLY A 32 -11.75 16.81 0.21
N VAL A 33 -10.88 15.86 0.57
CA VAL A 33 -10.10 15.08 -0.39
C VAL A 33 -10.87 13.83 -0.79
N ASN A 34 -11.07 13.62 -2.10
CA ASN A 34 -11.68 12.41 -2.62
C ASN A 34 -10.67 11.26 -2.66
N TYR A 35 -11.08 10.09 -2.19
CA TYR A 35 -10.26 8.89 -2.18
C TYR A 35 -11.09 7.63 -2.38
N LYS A 36 -10.42 6.59 -2.85
CA LYS A 36 -10.93 5.23 -3.01
C LYS A 36 -10.26 4.32 -1.99
N LEU A 37 -11.07 3.44 -1.42
CA LEU A 37 -10.62 2.37 -0.54
C LEU A 37 -10.55 1.05 -1.30
N LEU A 38 -9.51 0.28 -1.04
CA LEU A 38 -9.39 -1.09 -1.51
C LEU A 38 -10.32 -2.00 -0.70
N LYS A 39 -11.08 -2.87 -1.39
CA LYS A 39 -11.91 -3.90 -0.73
C LYS A 39 -11.04 -4.94 -0.04
N GLU A 40 -9.95 -5.33 -0.71
CA GLU A 40 -8.95 -6.26 -0.23
C GLU A 40 -7.57 -5.63 -0.44
N GLU A 41 -6.64 -5.87 0.47
CA GLU A 41 -5.25 -5.42 0.30
C GLU A 41 -4.34 -6.61 0.56
N PHE A 42 -3.25 -6.68 -0.19
CA PHE A 42 -2.23 -7.70 0.00
C PHE A 42 -0.99 -7.10 0.66
N CYS A 43 -0.19 -7.95 1.31
CA CYS A 43 1.05 -7.52 1.94
C CYS A 43 2.02 -6.97 0.88
N CYS A 44 2.68 -5.85 1.18
CA CYS A 44 3.71 -5.27 0.32
C CYS A 44 4.98 -6.13 0.22
N GLY A 45 5.22 -7.05 1.15
CA GLY A 45 6.39 -7.93 1.13
C GLY A 45 7.64 -7.38 1.84
N ASP A 46 7.64 -6.14 2.36
CA ASP A 46 8.80 -5.52 3.04
C ASP A 46 9.45 -6.45 4.09
N LEU A 47 8.65 -7.03 5.00
CA LEU A 47 9.19 -7.92 6.03
C LEU A 47 9.79 -9.21 5.48
N LEU A 48 9.20 -9.76 4.41
CA LEU A 48 9.70 -10.97 3.74
C LEU A 48 11.01 -10.69 3.03
N PHE A 49 11.11 -9.52 2.39
CA PHE A 49 12.34 -9.07 1.74
C PHE A 49 13.47 -8.93 2.76
N ARG A 50 13.22 -8.19 3.86
CA ARG A 50 14.22 -7.96 4.92
C ARG A 50 14.60 -9.22 5.69
N SER A 51 13.73 -10.23 5.76
CA SER A 51 14.06 -11.53 6.37
C SER A 51 14.78 -12.49 5.41
N GLY A 52 15.04 -12.09 4.16
CA GLY A 52 15.69 -12.92 3.15
C GLY A 52 14.78 -13.93 2.46
N GLN A 53 13.46 -13.86 2.68
CA GLN A 53 12.44 -14.70 2.04
C GLN A 53 12.08 -14.14 0.66
N LEU A 54 13.06 -14.07 -0.24
CA LEU A 54 12.96 -13.34 -1.50
C LEU A 54 11.88 -13.89 -2.46
N ARG A 55 11.66 -15.21 -2.47
CA ARG A 55 10.64 -15.83 -3.34
C ARG A 55 9.24 -15.42 -2.91
N GLU A 56 8.98 -15.45 -1.60
CA GLU A 56 7.73 -15.05 -1.01
C GLU A 56 7.51 -13.54 -1.13
N ALA A 57 8.58 -12.74 -0.97
CA ALA A 57 8.55 -11.30 -1.21
C ALA A 57 8.17 -10.98 -2.66
N LYS A 58 8.80 -11.64 -3.65
CA LYS A 58 8.48 -11.49 -5.08
C LYS A 58 7.01 -11.83 -5.35
N SER A 59 6.52 -12.96 -4.83
CA SER A 59 5.13 -13.37 -5.01
C SER A 59 4.13 -12.37 -4.40
N ALA A 60 4.46 -11.81 -3.22
CA ALA A 60 3.65 -10.78 -2.59
C ALA A 60 3.61 -9.49 -3.44
N ALA A 61 4.77 -9.09 -3.98
CA ALA A 61 4.90 -7.92 -4.82
C ALA A 61 4.11 -8.04 -6.14
N GLU A 62 4.25 -9.16 -6.85
CA GLU A 62 3.49 -9.44 -8.08
C GLU A 62 1.97 -9.39 -7.85
N ARG A 63 1.50 -9.93 -6.72
CA ARG A 63 0.08 -9.92 -6.37
C ARG A 63 -0.41 -8.50 -6.07
N LEU A 64 0.39 -7.69 -5.37
CA LEU A 64 0.02 -6.31 -5.06
C LEU A 64 0.04 -5.42 -6.31
N ILE A 65 0.99 -5.62 -7.23
CA ILE A 65 1.04 -4.90 -8.50
C ILE A 65 -0.22 -5.16 -9.33
N LYS A 66 -0.65 -6.42 -9.47
CA LYS A 66 -1.88 -6.75 -10.20
C LYS A 66 -3.10 -6.00 -9.64
N LEU A 67 -3.18 -5.87 -8.32
CA LEU A 67 -4.25 -5.08 -7.68
C LEU A 67 -4.14 -3.58 -8.00
N PHE A 68 -2.93 -3.03 -8.04
CA PHE A 68 -2.70 -1.63 -8.38
C PHE A 68 -2.90 -1.32 -9.87
N GLU A 69 -2.65 -2.27 -10.77
CA GLU A 69 -2.92 -2.14 -12.21
C GLU A 69 -4.42 -1.92 -12.49
N GLU A 70 -5.31 -2.52 -11.69
CA GLU A 70 -6.77 -2.27 -11.74
C GLU A 70 -7.15 -0.81 -11.39
N HIS A 71 -6.20 -0.06 -10.82
CA HIS A 71 -6.37 1.32 -10.36
C HIS A 71 -5.23 2.22 -10.85
N ALA A 72 -4.61 1.89 -11.99
CA ALA A 72 -3.43 2.57 -12.51
C ALA A 72 -3.63 4.07 -12.80
N ASN A 73 -4.88 4.53 -12.89
CA ASN A 73 -5.24 5.94 -13.06
C ASN A 73 -5.25 6.74 -11.75
N LEU A 74 -5.05 6.10 -10.59
CA LEU A 74 -5.14 6.72 -9.27
C LEU A 74 -3.75 6.90 -8.64
N THR A 75 -3.61 7.94 -7.82
CA THR A 75 -2.39 8.12 -7.02
C THR A 75 -2.46 7.26 -5.77
N ILE A 76 -1.52 6.31 -5.64
CA ILE A 76 -1.44 5.44 -4.46
C ILE A 76 -0.86 6.25 -3.29
N VAL A 77 -1.57 6.23 -2.16
CA VAL A 77 -1.14 6.84 -0.92
C VAL A 77 -1.10 5.79 0.16
N THR A 78 0.04 5.67 0.84
CA THR A 78 0.21 4.77 1.99
C THR A 78 0.74 5.53 3.21
N PRO A 79 0.20 5.29 4.41
CA PRO A 79 0.74 5.87 5.63
C PRO A 79 1.86 5.04 6.26
N CYS A 80 2.22 3.90 5.65
CA CYS A 80 3.23 2.99 6.15
C CYS A 80 4.56 3.21 5.43
N ALA A 81 5.60 3.62 6.16
CA ALA A 81 6.93 3.85 5.60
C ALA A 81 7.55 2.58 4.98
N GLY A 82 7.35 1.41 5.60
CA GLY A 82 7.83 0.13 5.06
C GLY A 82 7.13 -0.23 3.74
N CYS A 83 5.81 -0.01 3.66
CA CYS A 83 5.08 -0.18 2.41
C CYS A 83 5.58 0.79 1.33
N TYR A 84 5.78 2.06 1.68
CA TYR A 84 6.29 3.07 0.75
C TYR A 84 7.68 2.68 0.20
N HIS A 85 8.59 2.25 1.07
CA HIS A 85 9.93 1.83 0.67
C HIS A 85 9.90 0.60 -0.22
N ALA A 86 9.11 -0.42 0.14
CA ALA A 86 8.98 -1.62 -0.68
C ALA A 86 8.50 -1.28 -2.11
N LEU A 87 7.46 -0.45 -2.22
CA LEU A 87 6.87 -0.07 -3.51
C LEU A 87 7.79 0.78 -4.38
N THR A 88 8.66 1.59 -3.78
CA THR A 88 9.48 2.58 -4.51
C THR A 88 10.93 2.16 -4.69
N VAL A 89 11.41 1.21 -3.90
CA VAL A 89 12.81 0.75 -3.88
C VAL A 89 12.87 -0.76 -4.05
N ASP A 90 12.43 -1.54 -3.06
CA ASP A 90 12.65 -3.00 -3.04
C ASP A 90 12.06 -3.72 -4.26
N TYR A 91 10.95 -3.21 -4.80
CA TYR A 91 10.28 -3.81 -5.97
C TYR A 91 11.17 -3.82 -7.20
N SER A 92 12.06 -2.83 -7.35
CA SER A 92 13.02 -2.79 -8.46
C SER A 92 14.09 -3.89 -8.35
N GLU A 93 14.37 -4.38 -7.14
CA GLU A 93 15.36 -5.43 -6.89
C GLU A 93 14.78 -6.84 -7.00
N ILE A 94 13.50 -7.02 -6.64
CA ILE A 94 12.88 -8.36 -6.60
C ILE A 94 12.10 -8.73 -7.88
N LEU A 95 11.73 -7.75 -8.72
CA LEU A 95 10.88 -7.95 -9.91
C LEU A 95 11.65 -7.98 -11.24
N GLU A 96 12.95 -8.27 -11.21
CA GLU A 96 13.70 -8.63 -12.44
C GLU A 96 13.01 -9.73 -13.26
#